data_AF-A0A3M1G8W3-F1
#
_entry.id   AF-A0A3M1G8W3-F1
#
_cell.length_a   1.000
_cell.length_b   1.000
_cell.length_c   1.000
_cell.angle_alpha   90.00
_cell.angle_beta   90.00
_cell.angle_gamma   90.00
#
_symmetry.space_group_name_H-M   'P 1'
#
loop_
_entity.id
_entity.type
_entity.pdbx_description
1 polymer ?
#
loop_
_entity_poly.entity_id
_entity_poly.type
_entity_poly.pdbx_seq_one_letter_code
_entity_poly.pdbx_strand_id
1 'polypeptide(L)'
;MMSLPALAADGVLTPETLIGLSRIAEFRLSPDTEQVAYVLREADLAANKDRSSLWLAPRDRRRGAPRALAPSDGDDSAPRWAADGKSVYFLS
;
A
#
# COMPACT_ATOMS: atom_id res chain seq x y z
N MET A 1 24.37 -1.31 -18.60
CA MET A 1 23.99 -0.44 -17.47
C MET A 1 22.65 0.19 -17.83
N MET A 2 21.54 -0.49 -17.50
CA MET A 2 20.20 0.03 -17.80
C MET A 2 19.82 1.04 -16.73
N SER A 3 19.72 2.30 -17.14
CA SER A 3 19.21 3.40 -16.31
C SER A 3 17.71 3.21 -16.13
N LEU A 4 17.24 3.08 -14.89
CA LEU A 4 15.82 3.17 -14.60
C LEU A 4 15.39 4.63 -14.87
N PRO A 5 14.36 4.89 -15.68
CA PRO A 5 13.89 6.24 -15.87
C PRO A 5 13.32 6.74 -14.54
N ALA A 6 13.63 7.99 -14.21
CA ALA A 6 12.92 8.70 -13.15
C ALA A 6 11.41 8.65 -13.47
N LEU A 7 10.58 8.23 -12.52
CA LEU A 7 9.13 8.39 -12.60
C LEU A 7 8.87 9.85 -13.02
N ALA A 8 8.23 10.03 -14.18
CA ALA A 8 8.21 11.26 -14.98
C ALA A 8 8.23 12.56 -14.17
N ALA A 9 9.29 13.35 -14.35
CA ALA A 9 9.42 14.68 -13.77
C ALA A 9 8.37 15.69 -14.28
N ASP A 10 7.67 15.38 -15.39
CA ASP A 10 6.81 16.34 -16.12
C ASP A 10 5.30 15.99 -16.14
N GLY A 11 4.87 14.93 -15.44
CA GLY A 11 3.43 14.58 -15.33
C GLY A 11 2.77 13.98 -16.58
N VAL A 12 3.56 13.58 -17.59
CA VAL A 12 3.05 12.90 -18.80
C VAL A 12 2.68 11.45 -18.49
N LEU A 13 1.46 11.04 -18.86
CA LEU A 13 1.00 9.66 -18.72
C LEU A 13 1.46 8.80 -19.90
N THR A 14 2.54 8.04 -19.71
CA THR A 14 3.02 6.98 -20.62
C THR A 14 2.75 5.58 -20.03
N PRO A 15 2.82 4.49 -20.82
CA PRO A 15 2.69 3.14 -20.30
C PRO A 15 3.63 2.86 -19.11
N GLU A 16 4.88 3.32 -19.17
CA GLU A 16 5.87 3.15 -18.11
C GLU A 16 5.46 3.87 -16.82
N THR A 17 4.94 5.10 -16.94
CA THR A 17 4.44 5.84 -15.77
C THR A 17 3.22 5.18 -15.16
N LEU A 18 2.31 4.65 -15.98
CA LEU A 18 1.10 3.97 -15.51
C LEU A 18 1.42 2.68 -14.75
N ILE A 19 2.45 1.93 -15.19
CA ILE A 19 2.91 0.73 -14.50
C ILE A 19 3.50 1.07 -13.12
N GLY A 20 4.23 2.18 -13.03
CA GLY A 20 4.84 2.65 -11.78
C GLY A 20 3.88 3.24 -10.74
N LEU A 21 2.58 3.39 -11.06
CA LEU A 21 1.60 3.90 -10.10
C LEU A 21 1.23 2.84 -9.06
N SER A 22 1.48 3.14 -7.78
CA SER A 22 0.96 2.36 -6.65
C SER A 22 -0.56 2.48 -6.56
N ARG A 23 -1.24 1.40 -6.17
CA ARG A 23 -2.71 1.32 -6.13
C ARG A 23 -3.19 0.84 -4.77
N ILE A 24 -4.28 1.41 -4.28
CA ILE A 24 -4.99 0.87 -3.11
C ILE A 24 -5.95 -0.23 -3.61
N ALA A 25 -5.72 -1.46 -3.19
CA ALA A 25 -6.53 -2.61 -3.60
C ALA A 25 -7.74 -2.84 -2.68
N GLU A 26 -7.52 -2.75 -1.36
CA GLU A 26 -8.55 -2.91 -0.34
C GLU A 26 -8.31 -1.91 0.80
N PHE A 27 -9.36 -1.52 1.50
CA PHE A 27 -9.26 -0.73 2.73
C PHE A 27 -10.33 -1.12 3.75
N ARG A 28 -10.03 -0.96 5.05
CA ARG A 28 -10.97 -1.12 6.16
C ARG A 28 -10.69 -0.07 7.23
N LEU A 29 -11.76 0.56 7.69
CA LEU A 29 -11.73 1.51 8.80
C LEU A 29 -11.69 0.75 10.13
N SER A 30 -10.96 1.25 11.11
CA SER A 30 -10.95 0.73 12.48
C SER A 30 -12.33 0.90 13.14
N PRO A 31 -12.68 0.10 14.17
CA PRO A 31 -13.96 0.22 14.86
C PRO A 31 -14.22 1.62 15.45
N ASP A 32 -13.16 2.30 15.92
CA ASP A 32 -13.22 3.67 16.45
C ASP A 32 -13.14 4.76 15.37
N THR A 33 -12.98 4.38 14.10
CA THR A 33 -12.89 5.27 12.94
C THR A 33 -11.67 6.20 12.87
N GLU A 34 -10.65 5.98 13.70
CA GLU A 34 -9.45 6.82 13.74
C GLU A 34 -8.33 6.33 12.80
N GLN A 35 -8.36 5.08 12.35
CA GLN A 35 -7.34 4.50 11.48
C GLN A 35 -7.94 3.75 10.28
N VAL A 36 -7.22 3.78 9.16
CA VAL A 36 -7.52 3.00 7.96
C VAL A 36 -6.39 1.99 7.77
N ALA A 37 -6.75 0.71 7.72
CA ALA A 37 -5.89 -0.35 7.20
C ALA A 37 -6.15 -0.48 5.70
N TYR A 38 -5.10 -0.49 4.88
CA TYR A 38 -5.24 -0.61 3.44
C TYR A 38 -4.10 -1.42 2.82
N VAL A 39 -4.41 -2.08 1.71
CA VAL A 39 -3.45 -2.85 0.92
C VAL A 39 -2.92 -1.97 -0.21
N LEU A 40 -1.61 -1.72 -0.22
CA LEU A 40 -0.91 -1.00 -1.28
C LEU A 40 -0.28 -2.01 -2.24
N ARG A 41 -0.67 -1.96 -3.51
CA ARG A 41 -0.12 -2.78 -4.59
C ARG A 41 0.84 -1.96 -5.44
N GLU A 42 2.01 -2.52 -5.70
CA GLU A 42 3.11 -1.90 -6.44
C GLU A 42 3.70 -2.91 -7.43
N ALA A 43 4.11 -2.44 -8.61
CA ALA A 43 4.76 -3.31 -9.59
C ALA A 43 6.23 -3.56 -9.18
N ASP A 44 6.62 -4.83 -9.07
CA ASP A 44 8.03 -5.24 -9.09
C ASP A 44 8.41 -5.64 -10.51
N LEU A 45 8.93 -4.67 -11.26
CA LEU A 45 9.38 -4.86 -12.64
C LEU A 45 10.53 -5.86 -12.75
N ALA A 46 11.41 -5.93 -11.75
CA ALA A 46 12.57 -6.82 -11.79
C ALA A 46 12.14 -8.29 -11.62
N ALA A 47 11.20 -8.55 -10.72
CA ALA A 47 10.63 -9.87 -10.52
C ALA A 47 9.44 -10.19 -11.45
N ASN A 48 9.03 -9.24 -12.31
CA ASN A 48 7.86 -9.35 -13.18
C ASN A 48 6.59 -9.81 -12.43
N LYS A 49 6.36 -9.24 -11.24
CA LYS A 49 5.19 -9.52 -10.41
C LYS A 49 4.69 -8.25 -9.76
N ASP A 50 3.47 -8.29 -9.23
CA ASP A 50 3.02 -7.26 -8.31
C ASP A 50 3.37 -7.66 -6.87
N ARG A 51 3.59 -6.66 -6.02
CA ARG A 51 3.70 -6.82 -4.57
C ARG A 51 2.58 -6.07 -3.89
N SER A 52 1.94 -6.71 -2.92
CA SER A 52 0.93 -6.12 -2.04
C SER A 52 1.49 -6.07 -0.62
N SER A 53 1.36 -4.90 0.02
CA SER A 53 1.77 -4.69 1.40
C SER A 53 0.64 -4.09 2.21
N LEU A 54 0.53 -4.47 3.48
CA LEU A 54 -0.44 -3.88 4.40
C LEU A 54 0.08 -2.59 5.02
N TRP A 55 -0.75 -1.55 5.03
CA TRP A 55 -0.44 -0.24 5.59
C TRP A 55 -1.52 0.23 6.56
N LEU A 56 -1.12 1.10 7.49
CA LEU A 56 -2.00 1.88 8.35
C LEU A 56 -1.82 3.36 8.08
N ALA A 57 -2.92 4.10 7.99
CA ALA A 57 -2.93 5.55 8.00
C ALA A 57 -3.92 6.08 9.05
N PRO A 58 -3.60 7.15 9.78
CA PRO A 58 -4.59 7.84 10.58
C PRO A 58 -5.61 8.54 9.66
N ARG A 59 -6.87 8.61 10.10
CA ARG A 59 -7.93 9.36 9.40
C ARG A 59 -7.59 10.85 9.32
N ASP A 60 -7.08 11.41 10.42
CA ASP A 60 -6.51 12.75 10.44
C ASP A 60 -5.00 12.70 10.21
N ARG A 61 -4.55 13.20 9.06
CA ARG A 61 -3.12 13.25 8.70
C ARG A 61 -2.27 14.08 9.65
N ARG A 62 -2.86 14.97 10.46
CA ARG A 62 -2.14 15.71 11.52
C ARG A 62 -1.65 14.78 12.63
N ARG A 63 -2.24 13.60 12.78
CA ARG A 63 -1.87 12.60 13.81
C ARG A 63 -0.69 11.71 13.39
N GLY A 64 -0.27 11.75 12.12
CA GLY A 64 0.89 11.01 11.64
C GLY A 64 0.82 10.65 10.14
N ALA A 65 1.93 10.13 9.64
CA ALA A 65 2.04 9.62 8.27
C ALA A 65 1.58 8.15 8.17
N PRO A 66 1.15 7.69 6.99
CA PRO A 66 0.94 6.27 6.74
C PRO A 66 2.21 5.45 7.01
N ARG A 67 2.06 4.22 7.49
CA ARG A 67 3.16 3.28 7.76
C ARG A 67 2.82 1.86 7.34
N ALA A 68 3.80 1.11 6.83
CA ALA A 68 3.65 -0.31 6.56
C ALA A 68 3.51 -1.12 7.87
N LEU A 69 2.70 -2.17 7.85
CA LEU A 69 2.55 -3.14 8.92
C LEU A 69 3.39 -4.38 8.62
N ALA A 70 4.61 -4.40 9.17
CA ALA A 70 5.60 -5.48 9.07
C ALA A 70 6.05 -5.83 7.63
N PRO A 71 7.23 -6.44 7.45
CA PRO A 71 7.65 -6.98 6.16
C PRO A 71 6.89 -8.29 5.88
N SER A 72 6.24 -8.38 4.71
CA SER A 72 5.74 -9.63 4.12
C SER A 72 6.50 -9.94 2.83
N ASP A 73 6.32 -11.15 2.29
CA ASP A 73 6.89 -11.55 0.98
C ASP A 73 6.20 -10.84 -0.21
N GLY A 74 5.21 -9.99 0.08
CA GLY A 74 4.55 -9.10 -0.85
C GLY A 74 3.22 -9.62 -1.40
N ASP A 75 2.48 -10.43 -0.64
CA ASP A 75 1.17 -10.97 -1.03
C ASP A 75 0.07 -10.67 0.01
N ASP A 76 0.19 -9.54 0.72
CA ASP A 76 -0.75 -9.14 1.77
C ASP A 76 -2.15 -8.83 1.22
N SER A 77 -3.19 -9.39 1.83
CA SER A 77 -4.58 -9.18 1.41
C SER A 77 -5.61 -9.34 2.53
N ALA A 78 -6.86 -8.97 2.23
CA ALA A 78 -8.03 -9.16 3.10
C ALA A 78 -7.89 -8.66 4.56
N PRO A 79 -7.46 -7.41 4.80
CA PRO A 79 -7.26 -6.91 6.16
C PRO A 79 -8.58 -6.89 6.95
N ARG A 80 -8.53 -7.25 8.23
CA ARG A 80 -9.66 -7.23 9.17
C ARG A 80 -9.21 -6.74 10.53
N TRP A 81 -9.88 -5.71 11.04
CA TRP A 81 -9.64 -5.23 12.40
C TRP A 81 -10.20 -6.20 13.43
N ALA A 82 -9.45 -6.41 14.51
CA ALA A 82 -9.98 -6.97 15.74
C ALA A 82 -11.07 -6.02 16.30
N ALA A 83 -12.04 -6.57 17.04
CA ALA A 83 -13.15 -5.79 17.59
C ALA A 83 -12.68 -4.68 18.55
N ASP A 84 -11.54 -4.85 19.22
CA ASP A 84 -10.94 -3.86 20.10
C ASP A 84 -10.12 -2.77 19.38
N GLY A 85 -9.97 -2.88 18.05
CA GLY A 85 -9.22 -1.95 17.22
C GLY A 85 -7.70 -1.98 17.42
N LYS A 86 -7.15 -2.93 18.19
CA LYS A 86 -5.71 -2.96 18.52
C LYS A 86 -4.87 -3.79 17.57
N SER A 87 -5.51 -4.62 16.74
CA SER A 87 -4.83 -5.53 15.83
C SER A 87 -5.54 -5.61 14.48
N VAL A 88 -4.77 -5.92 13.44
CA VAL A 88 -5.27 -6.21 12.10
C VAL A 88 -4.82 -7.62 11.72
N TYR A 89 -5.76 -8.48 11.36
CA TYR A 89 -5.52 -9.79 10.75
C TYR A 89 -5.53 -9.65 9.22
N PHE A 90 -4.72 -10.42 8.53
CA PHE A 90 -4.60 -10.41 7.07
C PHE A 90 -4.10 -11.77 6.56
N LEU A 91 -4.19 -11.98 5.25
CA LEU A 91 -3.57 -13.12 4.55
C LEU A 91 -2.26 -12.64 3.92
N SER A 92 -1.23 -13.49 3.91
CA SER A 92 0.09 -13.24 3.31
C SER A 92 0.69 -14.53 2.78
#